data_AF-A0AA39HC86-F1
#
_entry.id   AF-A0AA39HC86-F1
#
_cell.length_a   1.000
_cell.length_b   1.000
_cell.length_c   1.000
_cell.angle_alpha   90.00
_cell.angle_beta   90.00
_cell.angle_gamma   90.00
#
_symmetry.space_group_name_H-M   'P 1'
#
loop_
_entity.id
_entity.type
_entity.pdbx_description
1 polymer ?
#
loop_
_entity_poly.entity_id
_entity_poly.type
_entity_poly.pdbx_seq_one_letter_code
_entity_poly.pdbx_strand_id
1 'polypeptide(L)'
;MTLICVLSNSDDEVDPAMCPRGDNYPLRTFIDFNDFPSQPARAIDVLRESNEMTRASGFEDAVLDKPEFCMCIAAFRDNPITSRRDFHNALLKSILWWDEDYVLPAVDIFCRAVLQQATNAFFFAHCDGRTLPLIMRLRNLMNSAKDQRVKFIIIRGLCNAFSHKAGELALCDKISELTTELLQVFDACEGHKHVQTAVASFVANFAKAAFRDESRRDQRAVIVRIVVEYLKKMCLTRRFKMDAGAVSIFQRALITLVWGDRQLIQVAKECGVLQVASDFDDAYPNEEIKIQSMQIRDMVRALP
;
A
#
# COMPACT_ATOMS: atom_id res chain seq x y z
N MET A 1 9.48 10.97 25.45
CA MET A 1 8.58 10.93 26.62
C MET A 1 7.63 9.76 26.41
N THR A 2 7.66 8.86 27.39
CA THR A 2 7.08 7.52 27.52
C THR A 2 5.70 7.30 26.89
N LEU A 3 5.56 6.28 26.05
CA LEU A 3 4.29 5.61 25.76
C LEU A 3 4.44 4.14 26.22
N ILE A 4 4.23 3.97 27.53
CA ILE A 4 3.86 2.70 28.18
C ILE A 4 2.45 2.97 28.67
N CYS A 5 1.48 2.16 28.22
CA CYS A 5 0.15 1.91 28.81
C CYS A 5 -0.76 1.35 27.70
N VAL A 6 -1.50 0.24 27.84
CA VAL A 6 -1.80 -0.63 28.98
C VAL A 6 -2.02 -2.03 28.40
N LEU A 7 -1.22 -3.01 28.81
CA LEU A 7 -1.57 -4.42 28.64
C LEU A 7 -2.70 -4.72 29.60
N SER A 8 -3.82 -5.22 29.08
CA SER A 8 -4.95 -5.67 29.86
C SER A 8 -4.54 -6.82 30.80
N ASN A 9 -4.87 -6.65 32.07
CA ASN A 9 -4.81 -7.61 33.19
C ASN A 9 -4.93 -9.11 32.84
N SER A 10 -3.79 -9.72 32.52
CA SER A 10 -3.48 -11.11 32.84
C SER A 10 -1.98 -11.19 33.12
N ASP A 11 -1.60 -11.55 34.34
CA ASP A 11 -0.22 -11.66 34.86
C ASP A 11 0.56 -12.79 34.18
N ASP A 12 0.81 -12.62 32.90
CA ASP A 12 1.63 -13.50 32.11
C ASP A 12 2.62 -12.59 31.38
N GLU A 13 3.81 -12.44 31.97
CA GLU A 13 4.88 -11.65 31.40
C GLU A 13 5.09 -12.09 29.94
N VAL A 14 4.89 -11.17 28.99
CA VAL A 14 5.07 -11.46 27.56
C VAL A 14 6.54 -11.78 27.35
N ASP A 15 6.85 -12.99 26.90
CA ASP A 15 8.22 -13.40 26.63
C ASP A 15 8.89 -12.34 25.72
N PRO A 16 10.05 -11.79 26.11
CA PRO A 16 10.77 -10.81 25.29
C PRO A 16 11.00 -11.24 23.84
N ALA A 17 11.08 -12.54 23.55
CA ALA A 17 11.21 -13.09 22.20
C ALA A 17 9.93 -12.89 21.35
N MET A 18 8.76 -12.73 21.95
CA MET A 18 7.52 -12.34 21.25
C MET A 18 7.49 -10.85 20.87
N CYS A 19 8.43 -10.07 21.39
CA CYS A 19 8.57 -8.64 21.11
C CYS A 19 9.97 -8.35 20.56
N PRO A 20 10.31 -8.83 19.33
CA PRO A 20 11.57 -8.51 18.68
C PRO A 20 11.90 -7.01 18.81
N ARG A 21 13.14 -6.71 19.19
CA ARG A 21 13.65 -5.34 19.35
C ARG A 21 14.56 -4.99 18.18
N GLY A 22 14.33 -3.82 17.59
CA GLY A 22 15.18 -3.27 16.53
C GLY A 22 14.56 -2.03 15.89
N ASP A 23 15.29 -1.40 14.97
CA ASP A 23 14.77 -0.24 14.24
C ASP A 23 13.70 -0.61 13.22
N ASN A 24 13.60 -1.91 12.89
CA ASN A 24 12.74 -2.43 11.83
C ASN A 24 11.34 -2.86 12.28
N TYR A 25 11.12 -3.08 13.57
CA TYR A 25 9.84 -3.54 14.13
C TYR A 25 9.65 -3.12 15.60
N PRO A 26 8.39 -2.92 16.06
CA PRO A 26 7.20 -2.80 15.21
C PRO A 26 7.33 -1.56 14.30
N LEU A 27 6.72 -1.59 13.12
CA LEU A 27 6.82 -0.51 12.14
C LEU A 27 6.36 0.82 12.74
N ARG A 28 7.26 1.83 12.77
CA ARG A 28 7.00 3.13 13.42
C ARG A 28 6.51 4.21 12.46
N THR A 29 6.93 4.14 11.21
CA THR A 29 6.61 5.09 10.12
C THR A 29 5.85 4.37 9.00
N PHE A 30 4.99 5.11 8.30
CA PHE A 30 4.39 4.59 7.08
C PHE A 30 5.46 4.59 5.98
N ILE A 31 5.36 3.64 5.06
CA ILE A 31 6.13 3.59 3.83
C ILE A 31 5.34 4.42 2.81
N ASP A 32 5.84 5.61 2.50
CA ASP A 32 5.31 6.50 1.47
C ASP A 32 6.23 6.55 0.24
N PHE A 33 5.73 7.14 -0.83
CA PHE A 33 6.40 7.23 -2.12
C PHE A 33 6.41 8.67 -2.62
N ASN A 34 7.28 9.49 -2.04
CA ASN A 34 7.30 10.94 -2.21
C ASN A 34 8.18 11.43 -3.37
N ASP A 35 9.11 10.61 -3.86
CA ASP A 35 10.18 11.02 -4.79
C ASP A 35 9.76 11.15 -6.28
N PHE A 36 8.47 11.38 -6.58
CA PHE A 36 7.95 11.33 -7.96
C PHE A 36 7.02 12.49 -8.36
N PRO A 37 6.91 12.80 -9.68
CA PRO A 37 7.68 12.22 -10.77
C PRO A 37 9.15 12.65 -10.72
N SER A 38 10.06 11.74 -11.03
CA SER A 38 11.50 12.04 -11.12
C SER A 38 11.85 12.97 -12.29
N GLN A 39 10.92 13.15 -13.24
CA GLN A 39 11.07 13.99 -14.43
C GLN A 39 9.80 14.85 -14.67
N PRO A 40 9.58 15.93 -13.90
CA PRO A 40 8.37 16.76 -14.00
C PRO A 40 8.08 17.30 -15.40
N ALA A 41 9.10 17.71 -16.16
CA ALA A 41 8.92 18.22 -17.52
C ALA A 41 8.31 17.16 -18.44
N ARG A 42 8.85 15.93 -18.42
CA ARG A 42 8.33 14.81 -19.21
C ARG A 42 6.92 14.43 -18.79
N ALA A 43 6.62 14.45 -17.48
CA ALA A 43 5.28 14.17 -16.98
C ALA A 43 4.25 15.20 -17.48
N ILE A 44 4.64 16.47 -17.57
CA ILE A 44 3.81 17.55 -18.13
C ILE A 44 3.58 17.38 -19.63
N ASP A 45 4.60 16.96 -20.38
CA ASP A 45 4.46 16.70 -21.81
C ASP A 45 3.48 15.54 -22.07
N VAL A 46 3.60 14.45 -21.28
CA VAL A 46 2.66 13.32 -21.34
C VAL A 46 1.25 13.76 -20.92
N LEU A 47 1.09 14.57 -19.88
CA LEU A 47 -0.22 15.12 -19.49
C LEU A 47 -0.86 15.93 -20.63
N ARG A 48 -0.06 16.71 -21.38
CA ARG A 48 -0.55 17.48 -22.52
C ARG A 48 -1.02 16.56 -23.64
N GLU A 49 -0.21 15.57 -24.00
CA GLU A 49 -0.54 14.58 -25.01
C GLU A 49 -1.82 13.82 -24.62
N SER A 50 -1.93 13.34 -23.38
CA SER A 50 -3.13 12.65 -22.88
C SER A 50 -4.40 13.53 -22.94
N ASN A 51 -4.28 14.82 -22.61
CA ASN A 51 -5.41 15.75 -22.70
C ASN A 51 -5.82 16.04 -24.16
N GLU A 52 -4.84 16.09 -25.07
CA GLU A 52 -5.08 16.24 -26.52
C GLU A 52 -5.72 14.98 -27.13
N MET A 53 -5.27 13.79 -26.74
CA MET A 53 -5.87 12.52 -27.17
C MET A 53 -7.30 12.37 -26.66
N THR A 54 -7.57 12.79 -25.43
CA THR A 54 -8.93 12.84 -24.88
C THR A 54 -9.82 13.81 -25.66
N ARG A 55 -9.27 14.96 -26.08
CA ARG A 55 -10.01 15.88 -26.95
C ARG A 55 -10.28 15.26 -28.33
N ALA A 56 -9.30 14.57 -28.90
CA ALA A 56 -9.42 13.92 -30.20
C ALA A 56 -10.43 12.76 -30.21
N SER A 57 -10.68 12.10 -29.07
CA SER A 57 -11.69 11.05 -28.96
C SER A 57 -13.14 11.59 -28.95
N GLY A 58 -13.32 12.91 -28.87
CA GLY A 58 -14.63 13.57 -28.89
C GLY A 58 -15.34 13.63 -27.54
N PHE A 59 -14.67 13.24 -26.44
CA PHE A 59 -15.26 13.30 -25.10
C PHE A 59 -14.93 14.61 -24.37
N GLU A 60 -15.60 15.69 -24.76
CA GLU A 60 -15.29 17.06 -24.31
C GLU A 60 -15.36 17.25 -22.78
N ASP A 61 -16.31 16.61 -22.10
CA ASP A 61 -16.48 16.72 -20.64
C ASP A 61 -15.28 16.19 -19.84
N ALA A 62 -14.48 15.30 -20.45
CA ALA A 62 -13.28 14.72 -19.85
C ALA A 62 -12.01 15.54 -20.14
N VAL A 63 -12.07 16.51 -21.04
CA VAL A 63 -10.95 17.38 -21.37
C VAL A 63 -10.72 18.36 -20.22
N LEU A 64 -9.48 18.48 -19.79
CA LEU A 64 -9.09 19.46 -18.78
C LEU A 64 -9.14 20.86 -19.39
N ASP A 65 -9.90 21.75 -18.75
CA ASP A 65 -9.89 23.16 -19.09
C ASP A 65 -8.58 23.84 -18.64
N LYS A 66 -8.42 25.12 -18.99
CA LYS A 66 -7.18 25.85 -18.69
C LYS A 66 -6.89 25.92 -17.17
N PRO A 67 -7.83 26.31 -16.29
CA PRO A 67 -7.64 26.24 -14.83
C PRO A 67 -7.24 24.85 -14.32
N GLU A 68 -7.97 23.81 -14.71
CA GLU A 68 -7.73 22.41 -14.30
C GLU A 68 -6.33 21.96 -14.71
N PHE A 69 -5.97 22.20 -15.98
CA PHE A 69 -4.66 21.84 -16.53
C PHE A 69 -3.51 22.60 -15.84
N CYS A 70 -3.71 23.89 -15.54
CA CYS A 70 -2.72 24.67 -14.79
C CYS A 70 -2.50 24.11 -13.37
N MET A 71 -3.54 23.61 -12.70
CA MET A 71 -3.39 22.99 -11.38
C MET A 71 -2.62 21.67 -11.45
N CYS A 72 -2.84 20.86 -12.48
CA CYS A 72 -2.05 19.65 -12.72
C CYS A 72 -0.56 19.96 -12.97
N ILE A 73 -0.26 20.99 -13.78
CA ILE A 73 1.12 21.46 -13.98
C ILE A 73 1.73 21.94 -12.66
N ALA A 74 0.98 22.72 -11.87
CA ALA A 74 1.45 23.20 -10.59
C ALA A 74 1.81 22.03 -9.66
N ALA A 75 0.97 20.99 -9.59
CA ALA A 75 1.24 19.78 -8.83
C ALA A 75 2.52 19.07 -9.26
N PHE A 76 2.76 18.90 -10.57
CA PHE A 76 4.00 18.28 -11.05
C PHE A 76 5.25 19.10 -10.76
N ARG A 77 5.14 20.43 -10.78
CA ARG A 77 6.26 21.34 -10.48
C ARG A 77 6.47 21.61 -9.00
N ASP A 78 5.68 20.98 -8.13
CA ASP A 78 5.64 21.28 -6.69
C ASP A 78 5.33 22.75 -6.38
N ASN A 79 4.60 23.41 -7.29
CA ASN A 79 4.12 24.76 -7.09
C ASN A 79 2.84 24.75 -6.24
N PRO A 80 2.53 25.86 -5.53
CA PRO A 80 1.29 25.97 -4.77
C PRO A 80 0.04 25.73 -5.64
N ILE A 81 -0.87 24.89 -5.15
CA ILE A 81 -2.19 24.69 -5.75
C ILE A 81 -3.10 25.85 -5.35
N THR A 82 -3.34 26.78 -6.27
CA THR A 82 -4.10 28.01 -6.00
C THR A 82 -5.62 27.81 -6.02
N SER A 83 -6.11 26.74 -6.66
CA SER A 83 -7.53 26.36 -6.67
C SER A 83 -7.70 24.87 -6.42
N ARG A 84 -8.10 24.50 -5.20
CA ARG A 84 -8.36 23.09 -4.84
C ARG A 84 -9.54 22.50 -5.62
N ARG A 85 -10.56 23.30 -5.90
CA ARG A 85 -11.73 22.84 -6.66
C ARG A 85 -11.33 22.40 -8.06
N ASP A 86 -10.59 23.25 -8.77
CA ASP A 86 -10.19 22.95 -10.15
C ASP A 86 -9.18 21.80 -10.17
N PHE A 87 -8.30 21.71 -9.17
CA PHE A 87 -7.40 20.57 -9.02
C PHE A 87 -8.13 19.24 -8.78
N HIS A 88 -9.10 19.22 -7.86
CA HIS A 88 -9.89 18.01 -7.58
C HIS A 88 -10.76 17.62 -8.78
N ASN A 89 -11.36 18.59 -9.47
CA ASN A 89 -12.10 18.35 -10.70
C ASN A 89 -11.21 17.77 -11.79
N ALA A 90 -9.98 18.28 -11.94
CA ALA A 90 -9.02 17.76 -12.89
C ALA A 90 -8.71 16.28 -12.63
N LEU A 91 -8.43 15.91 -11.38
CA LEU A 91 -8.19 14.52 -10.97
C LEU A 91 -9.42 13.63 -11.19
N LEU A 92 -10.61 14.10 -10.81
CA LEU A 92 -11.85 13.37 -11.02
C LEU A 92 -12.08 13.10 -12.50
N LYS A 93 -12.04 14.14 -13.35
CA LYS A 93 -12.26 14.01 -14.80
C LYS A 93 -11.26 13.05 -15.43
N SER A 94 -9.98 13.32 -15.22
CA SER A 94 -8.92 12.58 -15.90
C SER A 94 -8.85 11.12 -15.47
N ILE A 95 -9.02 10.79 -14.19
CA ILE A 95 -8.97 9.39 -13.74
C ILE A 95 -10.24 8.62 -14.14
N LEU A 96 -11.41 9.25 -14.03
CA LEU A 96 -12.68 8.59 -14.35
C LEU A 96 -12.83 8.28 -15.83
N TRP A 97 -12.41 9.22 -16.67
CA TRP A 97 -12.88 9.26 -18.05
C TRP A 97 -11.78 9.09 -19.10
N TRP A 98 -10.51 9.31 -18.74
CA TRP A 98 -9.44 9.05 -19.71
C TRP A 98 -9.30 7.57 -19.96
N ASP A 99 -8.95 7.24 -21.20
CA ASP A 99 -8.58 5.89 -21.59
C ASP A 99 -7.38 5.42 -20.76
N GLU A 100 -7.32 4.11 -20.54
CA GLU A 100 -6.24 3.47 -19.79
C GLU A 100 -4.86 3.81 -20.37
N ASP A 101 -4.74 3.91 -21.69
CA ASP A 101 -3.48 4.25 -22.37
C ASP A 101 -3.00 5.68 -22.06
N TYR A 102 -3.90 6.56 -21.58
CA TYR A 102 -3.63 7.97 -21.33
C TYR A 102 -3.79 8.39 -19.85
N VAL A 103 -4.22 7.49 -18.96
CA VAL A 103 -4.55 7.84 -17.56
C VAL A 103 -3.31 8.00 -16.66
N LEU A 104 -2.15 7.48 -17.07
CA LEU A 104 -0.92 7.44 -16.26
C LEU A 104 -0.54 8.78 -15.60
N PRO A 105 -0.47 9.94 -16.30
CA PRO A 105 -0.14 11.21 -15.65
C PRO A 105 -1.17 11.62 -14.58
N ALA A 106 -2.46 11.30 -14.77
CA ALA A 106 -3.49 11.64 -13.81
C ALA A 106 -3.37 10.84 -12.51
N VAL A 107 -3.13 9.52 -12.61
CA VAL A 107 -2.91 8.68 -11.43
C VAL A 107 -1.61 9.03 -10.70
N ASP A 108 -0.57 9.49 -11.41
CA ASP A 108 0.69 9.93 -10.81
C ASP A 108 0.50 11.22 -9.99
N ILE A 109 -0.23 12.20 -10.54
CA ILE A 109 -0.63 13.40 -9.79
C ILE A 109 -1.45 13.00 -8.56
N PHE A 110 -2.45 12.13 -8.72
CA PHE A 110 -3.27 11.68 -7.59
C PHE A 110 -2.44 11.03 -6.49
N CYS A 111 -1.53 10.12 -6.84
CA CYS A 111 -0.63 9.43 -5.91
C CYS A 111 0.16 10.42 -5.04
N ARG A 112 0.65 11.51 -5.63
CA ARG A 112 1.33 12.58 -4.87
C ARG A 112 0.35 13.45 -4.10
N ALA A 113 -0.77 13.79 -4.71
CA ALA A 113 -1.74 14.72 -4.14
C ALA A 113 -2.33 14.22 -2.83
N VAL A 114 -2.53 12.91 -2.67
CA VAL A 114 -3.07 12.30 -1.43
C VAL A 114 -2.11 12.33 -0.24
N LEU A 115 -0.86 12.77 -0.44
CA LEU A 115 0.06 13.12 0.66
C LEU A 115 -0.30 14.47 1.30
N GLN A 116 -1.15 15.27 0.67
CA GLN A 116 -1.67 16.51 1.23
C GLN A 116 -2.95 16.24 2.00
N GLN A 117 -3.02 16.67 3.26
CA GLN A 117 -4.13 16.38 4.17
C GLN A 117 -5.49 16.76 3.59
N ALA A 118 -5.59 17.93 2.95
CA ALA A 118 -6.84 18.42 2.37
C ALA A 118 -7.33 17.55 1.20
N THR A 119 -6.42 17.12 0.33
CA THR A 119 -6.75 16.26 -0.81
C THR A 119 -7.07 14.84 -0.36
N ASN A 120 -6.31 14.32 0.60
CA ASN A 120 -6.59 13.02 1.21
C ASN A 120 -7.99 12.99 1.83
N ALA A 121 -8.33 13.99 2.65
CA ALA A 121 -9.66 14.12 3.22
C ALA A 121 -10.75 14.24 2.16
N PHE A 122 -10.51 14.98 1.08
CA PHE A 122 -11.47 15.10 -0.02
C PHE A 122 -11.81 13.76 -0.65
N PHE A 123 -10.82 12.90 -0.91
CA PHE A 123 -11.05 11.63 -1.59
C PHE A 123 -11.44 10.48 -0.67
N PHE A 124 -11.04 10.49 0.61
CA PHE A 124 -11.19 9.35 1.51
C PHE A 124 -12.07 9.57 2.74
N ALA A 125 -12.36 10.81 3.16
CA ALA A 125 -13.13 11.01 4.41
C ALA A 125 -14.57 10.52 4.28
N HIS A 126 -15.15 10.68 3.08
CA HIS A 126 -16.46 10.18 2.72
C HIS A 126 -16.33 9.59 1.31
N CYS A 127 -16.12 8.27 1.23
CA CYS A 127 -16.10 7.53 -0.03
C CYS A 127 -17.54 7.37 -0.57
N ASP A 128 -18.24 8.49 -0.72
CA ASP A 128 -19.62 8.57 -1.19
C ASP A 128 -19.74 9.55 -2.38
N GLY A 129 -20.92 9.57 -2.99
CA GLY A 129 -21.26 10.50 -4.06
C GLY A 129 -20.23 10.51 -5.20
N ARG A 130 -19.42 11.57 -5.26
CA ARG A 130 -18.49 11.86 -6.37
C ARG A 130 -17.15 11.14 -6.27
N THR A 131 -16.73 10.67 -5.09
CA THR A 131 -15.41 10.04 -4.89
C THR A 131 -15.46 8.53 -5.04
N LEU A 132 -16.59 7.90 -4.73
CA LEU A 132 -16.80 6.47 -4.88
C LEU A 132 -16.51 5.96 -6.31
N PRO A 133 -17.03 6.59 -7.40
CA PRO A 133 -16.70 6.19 -8.75
C PRO A 133 -15.19 6.23 -9.05
N LEU A 134 -14.48 7.19 -8.46
CA LEU A 134 -13.03 7.34 -8.65
C LEU A 134 -12.27 6.19 -7.97
N ILE A 135 -12.65 5.84 -6.74
CA ILE A 135 -12.06 4.68 -6.04
C ILE A 135 -12.34 3.38 -6.80
N MET A 136 -13.58 3.19 -7.30
CA MET A 136 -13.92 2.03 -8.14
C MET A 136 -13.09 1.99 -9.42
N ARG A 137 -12.91 3.14 -10.08
CA ARG A 137 -12.09 3.24 -11.30
C ARG A 137 -10.62 2.93 -11.02
N LEU A 138 -10.05 3.44 -9.92
CA LEU A 138 -8.68 3.13 -9.50
C LEU A 138 -8.50 1.63 -9.25
N ARG A 139 -9.45 0.99 -8.57
CA ARG A 139 -9.43 -0.48 -8.36
C ARG A 139 -9.54 -1.24 -9.68
N ASN A 140 -10.39 -0.81 -10.60
CA ASN A 140 -10.51 -1.41 -11.91
C ASN A 140 -9.18 -1.31 -12.69
N LEU A 141 -8.60 -0.11 -12.80
CA LEU A 141 -7.30 0.10 -13.44
C LEU A 141 -6.18 -0.71 -12.78
N MET A 142 -6.15 -0.77 -11.45
CA MET A 142 -5.19 -1.58 -10.70
C MET A 142 -5.26 -3.06 -11.09
N ASN A 143 -6.46 -3.59 -11.33
CA ASN A 143 -6.63 -4.99 -11.71
C ASN A 143 -6.44 -5.23 -13.22
N SER A 144 -7.04 -4.39 -14.06
CA SER A 144 -7.16 -4.63 -15.51
C SER A 144 -6.07 -4.00 -16.36
N ALA A 145 -5.32 -3.01 -15.85
CA ALA A 145 -4.44 -2.23 -16.71
C ALA A 145 -3.37 -3.07 -17.41
N LYS A 146 -3.14 -2.83 -18.70
CA LYS A 146 -2.06 -3.45 -19.47
C LYS A 146 -0.71 -2.88 -19.05
N ASP A 147 -0.65 -1.58 -18.78
CA ASP A 147 0.56 -0.92 -18.32
C ASP A 147 0.78 -1.13 -16.83
N GLN A 148 1.81 -1.90 -16.49
CA GLN A 148 2.21 -2.18 -15.11
C GLN A 148 2.60 -0.92 -14.32
N ARG A 149 2.97 0.16 -15.01
CA ARG A 149 3.22 1.46 -14.37
C ARG A 149 1.94 2.04 -13.79
N VAL A 150 0.80 1.92 -14.48
CA VAL A 150 -0.48 2.39 -13.95
C VAL A 150 -0.82 1.64 -12.67
N LYS A 151 -0.71 0.31 -12.66
CA LYS A 151 -0.93 -0.51 -11.46
C LYS A 151 -0.01 -0.08 -10.31
N PHE A 152 1.29 -0.01 -10.57
CA PHE A 152 2.28 0.41 -9.59
C PHE A 152 1.96 1.78 -8.98
N ILE A 153 1.65 2.79 -9.81
CA ILE A 153 1.35 4.15 -9.34
C ILE A 153 0.05 4.19 -8.52
N ILE A 154 -0.97 3.42 -8.88
CA ILE A 154 -2.21 3.34 -8.09
C ILE A 154 -1.93 2.73 -6.71
N ILE A 155 -1.18 1.62 -6.65
CA ILE A 155 -0.83 0.96 -5.37
C ILE A 155 -0.02 1.91 -4.49
N ARG A 156 0.88 2.70 -5.08
CA ARG A 156 1.60 3.76 -4.36
C ARG A 156 0.66 4.84 -3.82
N GLY A 157 -0.34 5.26 -4.60
CA GLY A 157 -1.35 6.20 -4.14
C GLY A 157 -2.13 5.67 -2.93
N LEU A 158 -2.45 4.38 -2.93
CA LEU A 158 -3.05 3.72 -1.77
C LEU A 158 -2.09 3.69 -0.57
N CYS A 159 -0.80 3.42 -0.78
CA CYS A 159 0.20 3.49 0.30
C CYS A 159 0.30 4.90 0.90
N ASN A 160 0.39 5.93 0.04
CA ASN A 160 0.45 7.33 0.44
C ASN A 160 -0.80 7.80 1.17
N ALA A 161 -1.96 7.20 0.89
CA ALA A 161 -3.20 7.56 1.55
C ALA A 161 -3.19 7.28 3.07
N PHE A 162 -2.39 6.32 3.53
CA PHE A 162 -2.19 6.06 4.97
C PHE A 162 -1.56 7.24 5.72
N SER A 163 -0.89 8.17 5.04
CA SER A 163 -0.23 9.32 5.68
C SER A 163 -1.20 10.25 6.43
N HIS A 164 -2.51 10.15 6.16
CA HIS A 164 -3.55 10.94 6.85
C HIS A 164 -4.70 10.05 7.30
N LYS A 165 -5.40 10.50 8.35
CA LYS A 165 -6.43 9.70 9.02
C LYS A 165 -7.59 9.28 8.13
N ALA A 166 -8.00 10.12 7.18
CA ALA A 166 -9.10 9.81 6.27
C ALA A 166 -8.78 8.60 5.39
N GLY A 167 -7.63 8.62 4.69
CA GLY A 167 -7.15 7.50 3.90
C GLY A 167 -6.86 6.25 4.74
N GLU A 168 -6.23 6.41 5.91
CA GLU A 168 -6.00 5.30 6.84
C GLU A 168 -7.33 4.59 7.21
N LEU A 169 -8.37 5.33 7.62
CA LEU A 169 -9.66 4.75 7.97
C LEU A 169 -10.31 4.06 6.76
N ALA A 170 -10.45 4.77 5.65
CA ALA A 170 -11.12 4.26 4.46
C ALA A 170 -10.48 2.97 3.91
N LEU A 171 -9.15 2.88 3.92
CA LEU A 171 -8.44 1.69 3.46
C LEU A 171 -8.52 0.54 4.47
N CYS A 172 -8.49 0.84 5.77
CA CYS A 172 -8.58 -0.19 6.81
C CYS A 172 -9.97 -0.83 6.86
N ASP A 173 -11.03 -0.07 6.56
CA ASP A 173 -12.41 -0.59 6.50
C ASP A 173 -12.60 -1.64 5.39
N LYS A 174 -11.75 -1.61 4.36
CA LYS A 174 -11.77 -2.54 3.22
C LYS A 174 -10.51 -3.40 3.13
N ILE A 175 -9.75 -3.51 4.22
CA ILE A 175 -8.39 -4.07 4.15
C ILE A 175 -8.34 -5.50 3.61
N SER A 176 -9.24 -6.38 4.05
CA SER A 176 -9.24 -7.78 3.60
C SER A 176 -9.45 -7.89 2.10
N GLU A 177 -10.41 -7.13 1.57
CA GLU A 177 -10.75 -7.09 0.14
C GLU A 177 -9.57 -6.53 -0.67
N LEU A 178 -9.03 -5.38 -0.25
CA LEU A 178 -7.91 -4.72 -0.91
C LEU A 178 -6.63 -5.56 -0.87
N THR A 179 -6.31 -6.20 0.25
CA THR A 179 -5.14 -7.09 0.35
C THR A 179 -5.27 -8.27 -0.60
N THR A 180 -6.44 -8.92 -0.68
CA THR A 180 -6.65 -10.00 -1.64
C THR A 180 -6.47 -9.54 -3.09
N GLU A 181 -7.05 -8.39 -3.47
CA GLU A 181 -6.86 -7.83 -4.82
C GLU A 181 -5.40 -7.52 -5.12
N LEU A 182 -4.69 -6.89 -4.19
CA LEU A 182 -3.29 -6.54 -4.37
C LEU A 182 -2.39 -7.76 -4.54
N LEU A 183 -2.69 -8.88 -3.86
CA LEU A 183 -1.95 -10.13 -4.03
C LEU A 183 -2.28 -10.81 -5.37
N GLN A 184 -3.50 -10.65 -5.90
CA GLN A 184 -3.82 -11.08 -7.28
C GLN A 184 -3.05 -10.24 -8.31
N VAL A 185 -2.94 -8.92 -8.07
CA VAL A 185 -2.12 -8.03 -8.91
C VAL A 185 -0.65 -8.42 -8.81
N PHE A 186 -0.15 -8.76 -7.61
CA PHE A 186 1.19 -9.29 -7.43
C PHE A 186 1.45 -10.50 -8.34
N ASP A 187 0.56 -11.50 -8.32
CA ASP A 187 0.67 -12.70 -9.17
C ASP A 187 0.65 -12.36 -10.66
N ALA A 188 -0.25 -11.47 -11.08
CA ALA A 188 -0.37 -11.04 -12.47
C ALA A 188 0.84 -10.23 -12.97
N CYS A 189 1.66 -9.70 -12.06
CA CYS A 189 2.84 -8.89 -12.34
C CYS A 189 4.13 -9.63 -11.97
N GLU A 190 4.20 -10.94 -12.17
CA GLU A 190 5.37 -11.76 -11.83
C GLU A 190 6.68 -11.13 -12.35
N GLY A 191 7.65 -10.93 -11.46
CA GLY A 191 8.96 -10.35 -11.77
C GLY A 191 9.01 -8.81 -11.82
N HIS A 192 7.88 -8.11 -11.68
CA HIS A 192 7.87 -6.64 -11.61
C HIS A 192 8.15 -6.13 -10.20
N LYS A 193 9.44 -6.04 -9.84
CA LYS A 193 9.90 -5.63 -8.50
C LYS A 193 9.18 -4.41 -7.91
N HIS A 194 8.88 -3.39 -8.71
CA HIS A 194 8.22 -2.17 -8.24
C HIS A 194 6.79 -2.42 -7.76
N VAL A 195 6.02 -3.25 -8.49
CA VAL A 195 4.69 -3.67 -8.05
C VAL A 195 4.79 -4.51 -6.79
N GLN A 196 5.74 -5.46 -6.75
CA GLN A 196 5.96 -6.32 -5.59
C GLN A 196 6.26 -5.52 -4.31
N THR A 197 7.18 -4.56 -4.40
CA THR A 197 7.51 -3.65 -3.29
C THR A 197 6.30 -2.81 -2.86
N ALA A 198 5.52 -2.29 -3.81
CA ALA A 198 4.35 -1.47 -3.50
C ALA A 198 3.25 -2.27 -2.79
N VAL A 199 2.98 -3.51 -3.24
CA VAL A 199 2.02 -4.42 -2.58
C VAL A 199 2.47 -4.76 -1.16
N ALA A 200 3.75 -5.13 -0.98
CA ALA A 200 4.29 -5.40 0.36
C ALA A 200 4.19 -4.16 1.26
N SER A 201 4.45 -2.97 0.71
CA SER A 201 4.37 -1.69 1.43
C SER A 201 2.95 -1.37 1.89
N PHE A 202 1.93 -1.70 1.10
CA PHE A 202 0.53 -1.53 1.49
C PHE A 202 0.20 -2.39 2.73
N VAL A 203 0.62 -3.67 2.73
CA VAL A 203 0.43 -4.57 3.88
C VAL A 203 1.18 -4.07 5.10
N ALA A 204 2.41 -3.57 4.93
CA ALA A 204 3.20 -2.96 5.99
C ALA A 204 2.54 -1.70 6.58
N ASN A 205 1.93 -0.85 5.74
CA ASN A 205 1.21 0.32 6.19
C ASN A 205 -0.04 -0.04 7.00
N PHE A 206 -0.77 -1.07 6.58
CA PHE A 206 -1.85 -1.61 7.41
C PHE A 206 -1.32 -2.16 8.74
N ALA A 207 -0.25 -2.95 8.72
CA ALA A 207 0.35 -3.50 9.94
C ALA A 207 0.68 -2.40 10.95
N LYS A 208 1.28 -1.30 10.49
CA LYS A 208 1.51 -0.11 11.33
C LYS A 208 0.21 0.55 11.82
N ALA A 209 -0.77 0.72 10.95
CA ALA A 209 -2.04 1.36 11.31
C ALA A 209 -2.79 0.55 12.38
N ALA A 210 -2.84 -0.77 12.21
CA ALA A 210 -3.51 -1.69 13.12
C ALA A 210 -2.72 -1.94 14.41
N PHE A 211 -1.39 -1.85 14.39
CA PHE A 211 -0.56 -1.98 15.61
C PHE A 211 -0.90 -0.92 16.67
N ARG A 212 -1.41 0.24 16.26
CA ARG A 212 -1.76 1.34 17.18
C ARG A 212 -3.20 1.26 17.72
N ASP A 213 -3.98 0.28 17.27
CA ASP A 213 -5.43 0.22 17.49
C ASP A 213 -5.86 -1.21 17.80
N GLU A 214 -5.98 -1.53 19.09
CA GLU A 214 -6.40 -2.84 19.58
C GLU A 214 -7.78 -3.27 19.05
N SER A 215 -8.65 -2.33 18.66
CA SER A 215 -9.95 -2.68 18.06
C SER A 215 -9.82 -3.39 16.71
N ARG A 216 -8.63 -3.33 16.08
CA ARG A 216 -8.34 -3.94 14.77
C ARG A 216 -7.68 -5.31 14.88
N ARG A 217 -7.66 -5.90 16.07
CA ARG A 217 -7.08 -7.22 16.30
C ARG A 217 -7.62 -8.32 15.39
N ASP A 218 -8.94 -8.34 15.17
CA ASP A 218 -9.57 -9.32 14.27
C ASP A 218 -9.14 -9.09 12.81
N GLN A 219 -9.02 -7.83 12.38
CA GLN A 219 -8.49 -7.50 11.05
C GLN A 219 -7.03 -7.94 10.92
N ARG A 220 -6.20 -7.77 11.97
CA ARG A 220 -4.81 -8.27 11.99
C ARG A 220 -4.80 -9.79 11.76
N ALA A 221 -5.65 -10.55 12.47
CA ALA A 221 -5.75 -12.00 12.29
C ALA A 221 -6.12 -12.38 10.85
N VAL A 222 -7.10 -11.71 10.25
CA VAL A 222 -7.52 -11.94 8.86
C VAL A 222 -6.37 -11.67 7.88
N ILE A 223 -5.67 -10.53 8.02
CA ILE A 223 -4.56 -10.20 7.13
C ILE A 223 -3.38 -11.15 7.31
N VAL A 224 -3.07 -11.59 8.53
CA VAL A 224 -2.06 -12.64 8.78
C VAL A 224 -2.42 -13.92 8.00
N ARG A 225 -3.67 -14.39 8.08
CA ARG A 225 -4.12 -15.59 7.34
C ARG A 225 -3.92 -15.42 5.84
N ILE A 226 -4.45 -14.34 5.26
CA ILE A 226 -4.37 -14.05 3.83
C ILE A 226 -2.91 -14.01 3.35
N VAL A 227 -2.07 -13.24 4.04
CA VAL A 227 -0.67 -13.02 3.62
C VAL A 227 0.15 -14.30 3.79
N VAL A 228 0.05 -14.99 4.93
CA VAL A 228 0.84 -16.21 5.17
C VAL A 228 0.44 -17.33 4.21
N GLU A 229 -0.86 -17.54 3.98
CA GLU A 229 -1.33 -18.56 3.03
C GLU A 229 -0.87 -18.25 1.61
N TYR A 230 -0.92 -16.99 1.20
CA TYR A 230 -0.41 -16.54 -0.09
C TYR A 230 1.09 -16.80 -0.23
N LEU A 231 1.91 -16.34 0.71
CA LEU A 231 3.37 -16.52 0.67
C LEU A 231 3.75 -18.00 0.70
N LYS A 232 3.08 -18.80 1.52
CA LYS A 232 3.26 -20.26 1.56
C LYS A 232 2.96 -20.91 0.21
N LYS A 233 1.84 -20.55 -0.42
CA LYS A 233 1.50 -21.04 -1.76
C LYS A 233 2.56 -20.65 -2.78
N MET A 234 3.03 -19.40 -2.76
CA MET A 234 4.09 -18.94 -3.64
C MET A 234 5.36 -19.79 -3.49
N CYS A 235 5.86 -20.00 -2.27
CA CYS A 235 7.06 -20.79 -2.01
C CYS A 235 6.93 -22.24 -2.50
N LEU A 236 5.76 -22.87 -2.32
CA LEU A 236 5.49 -24.25 -2.76
C LEU A 236 5.63 -24.45 -4.27
N THR A 237 5.30 -23.44 -5.08
CA THR A 237 5.32 -23.56 -6.54
C THR A 237 6.73 -23.60 -7.15
N ARG A 238 7.79 -23.40 -6.35
CA ARG A 238 9.21 -23.34 -6.78
C ARG A 238 9.51 -22.36 -7.92
N ARG A 239 8.58 -21.48 -8.29
CA ARG A 239 8.75 -20.33 -9.19
C ARG A 239 8.97 -19.06 -8.39
N PHE A 240 9.79 -19.17 -7.36
CA PHE A 240 9.96 -18.14 -6.37
C PHE A 240 10.77 -16.97 -6.96
N LYS A 241 10.06 -15.94 -7.43
CA LYS A 241 10.62 -14.72 -8.03
C LYS A 241 10.06 -13.48 -7.33
N MET A 242 10.33 -13.37 -6.04
CA MET A 242 10.04 -12.15 -5.28
C MET A 242 11.31 -11.31 -5.14
N ASP A 243 11.19 -10.00 -5.32
CA ASP A 243 12.25 -9.05 -5.03
C ASP A 243 12.61 -9.09 -3.53
N ALA A 244 13.91 -9.07 -3.21
CA ALA A 244 14.38 -9.15 -1.83
C ALA A 244 13.85 -8.00 -0.95
N GLY A 245 13.65 -6.81 -1.52
CA GLY A 245 13.04 -5.68 -0.81
C GLY A 245 11.57 -5.95 -0.46
N ALA A 246 10.81 -6.56 -1.38
CA ALA A 246 9.43 -6.97 -1.10
C ALA A 246 9.36 -8.02 0.01
N VAL A 247 10.27 -9.00 0.02
CA VAL A 247 10.37 -10.01 1.10
C VAL A 247 10.64 -9.38 2.45
N SER A 248 11.66 -8.51 2.54
CA SER A 248 11.99 -7.80 3.78
C SER A 248 10.78 -7.00 4.31
N ILE A 249 10.03 -6.34 3.42
CA ILE A 249 8.83 -5.59 3.82
C ILE A 249 7.71 -6.52 4.30
N PHE A 250 7.45 -7.65 3.63
CA PHE A 250 6.44 -8.62 4.08
C PHE A 250 6.78 -9.21 5.45
N GLN A 251 8.04 -9.58 5.69
CA GLN A 251 8.45 -10.12 6.98
C GLN A 251 8.31 -9.07 8.10
N ARG A 252 8.70 -7.81 7.86
CA ARG A 252 8.48 -6.71 8.82
C ARG A 252 7.00 -6.45 9.08
N ALA A 253 6.16 -6.55 8.05
CA ALA A 253 4.71 -6.45 8.19
C ALA A 253 4.16 -7.59 9.05
N LEU A 254 4.55 -8.83 8.79
CA LEU A 254 4.13 -10.01 9.55
C LEU A 254 4.56 -9.90 11.02
N ILE A 255 5.83 -9.57 11.29
CA ILE A 255 6.33 -9.35 12.65
C ILE A 255 5.49 -8.27 13.36
N THR A 256 5.23 -7.15 12.69
CA THR A 256 4.42 -6.05 13.27
C THR A 256 2.97 -6.47 13.51
N LEU A 257 2.36 -7.26 12.61
CA LEU A 257 0.99 -7.74 12.75
C LEU A 257 0.82 -8.65 13.95
N VAL A 258 1.84 -9.40 14.37
CA VAL A 258 1.74 -10.35 15.49
C VAL A 258 2.51 -9.91 16.75
N TRP A 259 3.14 -8.74 16.71
CA TRP A 259 4.07 -8.27 17.75
C TRP A 259 3.43 -8.29 19.14
N GLY A 260 3.99 -9.10 20.06
CA GLY A 260 3.55 -9.25 21.43
C GLY A 260 2.19 -9.93 21.65
N ASP A 261 1.44 -10.29 20.59
CA ASP A 261 0.10 -10.86 20.72
C ASP A 261 0.11 -12.38 20.52
N ARG A 262 0.02 -13.11 21.64
CA ARG A 262 0.08 -14.58 21.67
C ARG A 262 -0.92 -15.25 20.73
N GLN A 263 -2.17 -14.78 20.64
CA GLN A 263 -3.14 -15.47 19.79
C GLN A 263 -2.89 -15.14 18.31
N LEU A 264 -2.39 -13.95 17.98
CA LEU A 264 -2.02 -13.64 16.60
C LEU A 264 -0.75 -14.40 16.16
N ILE A 265 0.22 -14.61 17.06
CA ILE A 265 1.36 -15.50 16.80
C ILE A 265 0.87 -16.93 16.58
N GLN A 266 -0.08 -17.42 17.39
CA GLN A 266 -0.69 -18.73 17.23
C GLN A 266 -1.43 -18.86 15.88
N VAL A 267 -2.18 -17.85 15.46
CA VAL A 267 -2.81 -17.79 14.13
C VAL A 267 -1.77 -17.89 13.01
N ALA A 268 -0.68 -17.12 13.11
CA ALA A 268 0.40 -17.17 12.12
C ALA A 268 1.07 -18.57 12.06
N LYS A 269 1.30 -19.19 13.23
CA LYS A 269 1.84 -20.55 13.35
C LYS A 269 0.93 -21.55 12.62
N GLU A 270 -0.37 -21.52 12.88
CA GLU A 270 -1.37 -22.40 12.25
C GLU A 270 -1.44 -22.25 10.72
N CYS A 271 -1.29 -21.02 10.21
CA CYS A 271 -1.21 -20.76 8.77
C CYS A 271 0.10 -21.23 8.12
N GLY A 272 1.13 -21.53 8.92
CA GLY A 272 2.42 -22.03 8.45
C GLY A 272 3.48 -20.95 8.26
N VAL A 273 3.48 -19.89 9.08
CA VAL A 273 4.49 -18.82 9.01
C VAL A 273 5.93 -19.34 9.21
N LEU A 274 6.10 -20.44 9.94
CA LEU A 274 7.41 -21.10 10.10
C LEU A 274 7.96 -21.64 8.78
N GLN A 275 7.10 -22.22 7.94
CA GLN A 275 7.51 -22.70 6.62
C GLN A 275 7.93 -21.53 5.74
N VAL A 276 7.12 -20.45 5.71
CA VAL A 276 7.43 -19.23 4.98
C VAL A 276 8.78 -18.64 5.41
N ALA A 277 9.04 -18.56 6.72
CA ALA A 277 10.30 -18.05 7.25
C ALA A 277 11.50 -18.93 6.85
N SER A 278 11.35 -20.25 6.87
CA SER A 278 12.40 -21.17 6.39
C SER A 278 12.65 -21.00 4.90
N ASP A 279 11.59 -20.95 4.08
CA ASP A 279 11.72 -20.80 2.63
C ASP A 279 12.42 -19.50 2.26
N PHE A 280 12.17 -18.40 2.98
CA PHE A 280 12.86 -17.12 2.77
C PHE A 280 14.33 -17.16 3.23
N ASP A 281 14.62 -17.79 4.37
CA ASP A 281 15.98 -17.97 4.89
C ASP A 281 16.86 -18.77 3.92
N ASP A 282 16.28 -19.81 3.31
CA ASP A 282 16.96 -20.67 2.33
C ASP A 282 17.10 -19.98 0.96
N ALA A 283 16.10 -19.21 0.53
CA ALA A 283 16.06 -18.62 -0.80
C ALA A 283 16.88 -17.33 -0.95
N TYR A 284 17.11 -16.58 0.13
CA TYR A 284 17.83 -15.30 0.06
C TYR A 284 19.11 -15.27 0.88
N PRO A 285 20.25 -14.89 0.28
CA PRO A 285 21.49 -14.70 1.03
C PRO A 285 21.51 -13.40 1.85
N ASN A 286 20.46 -12.57 1.77
CA ASN A 286 20.39 -11.27 2.42
C ASN A 286 20.28 -11.43 3.96
N GLU A 287 21.26 -10.89 4.68
CA GLU A 287 21.34 -11.02 6.15
C GLU A 287 20.15 -10.39 6.88
N GLU A 288 19.57 -9.30 6.36
CA GLU A 288 18.37 -8.71 6.95
C GLU A 288 17.17 -9.67 6.89
N ILE A 289 16.97 -10.33 5.74
CA ILE A 289 15.91 -11.34 5.54
C ILE A 289 16.11 -12.51 6.50
N LYS A 290 17.35 -13.00 6.66
CA LYS A 290 17.66 -14.09 7.59
C LYS A 290 17.40 -13.71 9.04
N ILE A 291 17.80 -12.51 9.45
CA ILE A 291 17.52 -11.98 10.78
C ILE A 291 16.00 -11.92 11.00
N GLN A 292 15.24 -11.39 10.05
CA GLN A 292 13.78 -11.32 10.15
C GLN A 292 13.13 -12.71 10.19
N SER A 293 13.60 -13.68 9.40
CA SER A 293 13.17 -15.08 9.46
C SER A 293 13.45 -15.71 10.83
N MET A 294 14.62 -15.44 11.40
CA MET A 294 14.97 -15.88 12.76
C MET A 294 14.01 -15.29 13.80
N GLN A 295 13.73 -13.99 13.75
CA GLN A 295 12.78 -13.35 14.67
C GLN A 295 11.39 -13.97 14.60
N ILE A 296 10.88 -14.25 13.40
CA ILE A 296 9.59 -14.96 13.22
C ILE A 296 9.62 -16.34 13.90
N ARG A 297 10.71 -17.10 13.72
CA ARG A 297 10.87 -18.43 14.35
C ARG A 297 10.90 -18.32 15.87
N ASP A 298 11.62 -17.34 16.41
CA ASP A 298 11.78 -17.16 17.85
C ASP A 298 10.46 -16.71 18.51
N MET A 299 9.70 -15.80 17.89
CA MET A 299 8.36 -15.43 18.35
C MET A 299 7.42 -16.64 18.47
N VAL A 300 7.46 -17.54 17.48
CA VAL A 300 6.61 -18.74 17.47
C VAL A 300 7.08 -19.78 18.51
N ARG A 301 8.40 -19.89 18.74
CA ARG A 301 8.98 -20.79 19.77
C ARG A 301 8.71 -20.33 21.19
N ALA A 302 8.51 -19.02 21.39
CA ALA A 302 8.16 -18.45 22.68
C ALA A 302 6.72 -18.77 23.11
N LEU A 303 5.87 -19.27 22.21
CA LEU A 303 4.53 -19.73 22.58
C LEU A 303 4.63 -20.92 23.57
N PRO A 304 3.81 -20.92 24.64
CA PRO A 304 3.76 -22.02 25.60
C PRO A 304 3.25 -23.34 25.00
#